data_AF-A0A924RDH3-F1
#
_entry.id   AF-A0A924RDH3-F1
#
_cell.length_a   1.000
_cell.length_b   1.000
_cell.length_c   1.000
_cell.angle_alpha   90.00
_cell.angle_beta   90.00
_cell.angle_gamma   90.00
#
_symmetry.space_group_name_H-M   'P 1'
#
loop_
_entity.id
_entity.type
_entity.pdbx_description
1 polymer ?
#
loop_
_entity_poly.entity_id
_entity_poly.type
_entity_poly.pdbx_seq_one_letter_code
_entity_poly.pdbx_strand_id
1 'polypeptide(L)' 'RPSGRQDVHDFVLSGFGSAERKELDLNVELAADAVESLIAHGLARTQQDFNS' A
#
# COMPACT_ATOMS: atom_id res chain seq x y z
N ARG A 1 -4.13 -8.89 -6.49
CA ARG A 1 -3.59 -9.97 -7.36
C ARG A 1 -4.58 -10.20 -8.50
N PRO A 2 -4.13 -10.51 -9.72
CA PRO A 2 -5.04 -10.82 -10.82
C PRO A 2 -6.03 -11.90 -10.41
N SER A 3 -7.29 -11.71 -10.78
CA SER A 3 -8.33 -12.68 -10.47
C SER A 3 -8.36 -13.77 -11.55
N GLY A 4 -8.29 -15.03 -11.14
CA GLY A 4 -8.36 -16.17 -12.06
C GLY A 4 -7.30 -16.13 -13.16
N ARG A 5 -7.76 -16.07 -14.42
CA ARG A 5 -6.91 -16.08 -15.64
C ARG A 5 -6.60 -14.68 -16.19
N GLN A 6 -6.88 -13.62 -15.44
CA GLN A 6 -6.58 -12.26 -15.87
C GLN A 6 -5.07 -12.07 -16.04
N ASP A 7 -4.66 -11.44 -17.14
CA ASP A 7 -3.26 -11.11 -17.37
C ASP A 7 -2.75 -10.06 -16.38
N VAL A 8 -1.48 -10.20 -15.97
CA VAL A 8 -0.88 -9.34 -14.93
C VAL A 8 -0.86 -7.88 -15.37
N HIS A 9 -0.52 -7.61 -16.63
CA HIS A 9 -0.45 -6.25 -17.15
C HIS A 9 -1.83 -5.58 -17.19
N ASP A 10 -2.87 -6.31 -17.57
CA ASP A 10 -4.25 -5.83 -17.49
C ASP A 10 -4.68 -5.54 -16.05
N PHE A 11 -4.29 -6.38 -15.10
CA PHE A 11 -4.58 -6.16 -13.68
C PHE A 11 -3.92 -4.90 -13.13
N VAL A 12 -2.62 -4.70 -13.33
CA VAL A 12 -1.89 -3.56 -12.74
C VAL A 12 -2.17 -2.23 -13.44
N LEU A 13 -2.55 -2.26 -14.73
CA LEU A 13 -2.93 -1.05 -15.48
C LEU A 13 -4.42 -0.72 -15.33
N SER A 14 -5.22 -1.64 -14.76
CA SER A 14 -6.59 -1.32 -14.39
C SER A 14 -6.62 -0.35 -13.21
N GLY A 15 -7.59 0.56 -13.22
CA GLY A 15 -7.83 1.42 -12.06
C GLY A 15 -8.38 0.63 -10.86
N PHE A 16 -8.17 1.14 -9.66
CA PHE A 16 -8.71 0.57 -8.41
C PHE A 16 -10.23 0.36 -8.47
N GLY A 17 -10.72 -0.75 -7.94
CA GLY A 17 -12.14 -1.04 -7.80
C GLY A 17 -12.85 -0.11 -6.81
N SER A 18 -14.19 -0.17 -6.77
CA SER A 18 -14.99 0.72 -5.90
C SER A 18 -14.74 0.50 -4.40
N ALA A 19 -14.39 -0.72 -3.98
CA ALA A 19 -14.02 -1.02 -2.61
C ALA A 19 -12.61 -0.49 -2.29
N GLU A 20 -11.62 -0.81 -3.14
CA GLU A 20 -10.22 -0.39 -2.97
C GLU A 20 -10.07 1.13 -2.96
N ARG A 21 -10.82 1.85 -3.81
CA ARG A 21 -10.81 3.33 -3.84
C ARG A 21 -11.22 3.97 -2.52
N LYS A 22 -12.03 3.30 -1.69
CA LYS A 22 -12.44 3.85 -0.38
C LYS A 22 -11.30 3.82 0.63
N GLU A 23 -10.35 2.90 0.47
CA GLU A 23 -9.22 2.73 1.36
C GLU A 23 -7.95 3.40 0.81
N LEU A 24 -7.96 3.85 -0.45
CA LEU A 24 -6.79 4.37 -1.14
C LEU A 24 -6.17 5.58 -0.43
N ASP A 25 -6.99 6.57 -0.05
CA ASP A 25 -6.49 7.79 0.61
C ASP A 25 -5.81 7.46 1.95
N LEU A 26 -6.45 6.61 2.76
CA LEU A 26 -5.89 6.15 4.03
C LEU A 26 -4.59 5.37 3.84
N ASN A 27 -4.54 4.47 2.85
CA ASN A 27 -3.32 3.70 2.57
C ASN A 27 -2.16 4.60 2.12
N VAL A 28 -2.44 5.67 1.36
CA VAL A 28 -1.43 6.65 0.96
C VAL A 28 -0.94 7.44 2.16
N GLU A 29 -1.83 7.87 3.06
CA GLU A 29 -1.48 8.56 4.30
C GLU A 29 -0.60 7.68 5.21
N LEU A 30 -1.02 6.44 5.47
CA LEU A 30 -0.23 5.49 6.27
C LEU A 30 1.13 5.19 5.65
N ALA A 31 1.22 5.12 4.32
CA ALA A 31 2.49 4.95 3.63
C ALA A 31 3.40 6.18 3.79
N ALA A 32 2.85 7.39 3.77
CA ALA A 32 3.60 8.62 4.02
C ALA A 32 4.14 8.66 5.46
N ASP A 33 3.31 8.32 6.45
CA ASP A 33 3.70 8.23 7.85
C ASP A 33 4.80 7.19 8.07
N ALA A 34 4.71 6.04 7.40
CA ALA A 34 5.74 5.01 7.44
C ALA A 34 7.06 5.50 6.86
N VAL A 35 7.03 6.28 5.77
CA VAL A 35 8.24 6.90 5.18
C VAL A 35 8.84 7.94 6.11
N GLU A 36 8.02 8.79 6.74
CA GLU A 36 8.48 9.76 7.74
C GLU A 36 9.15 9.05 8.93
N SER A 37 8.49 8.03 9.48
CA SER A 37 9.01 7.20 10.56
C SER A 37 10.33 6.54 10.15
N LEU A 38 10.44 6.02 8.93
CA LEU A 38 11.65 5.37 8.43
C LEU A 38 12.84 6.35 8.42
N ILE A 39 12.60 7.58 8.00
CA ILE A 39 13.62 8.63 7.96
C ILE A 39 14.00 9.07 9.38
N ALA A 40 13.03 9.24 10.28
CA ALA A 40 13.25 9.77 11.62
C ALA A 40 13.79 8.74 12.63
N HIS A 41 13.42 7.47 12.47
CA HIS A 41 13.61 6.43 13.49
C HIS A 41 14.32 5.16 12.99
N GLY A 42 14.46 5.00 11.67
CA GLY A 42 15.16 3.88 11.07
C GLY A 42 14.33 2.58 10.99
N LEU A 43 14.83 1.65 10.18
CA LEU A 43 14.07 0.49 9.69
C LEU A 43 13.43 -0.37 10.78
N ALA A 44 14.20 -0.76 11.80
CA ALA A 44 13.73 -1.71 12.80
C ALA A 44 12.51 -1.17 13.57
N ARG A 45 12.52 0.12 13.93
CA ARG A 45 11.42 0.75 14.64
C ARG A 45 10.19 0.87 13.74
N THR A 46 10.36 1.39 12.54
CA THR A 46 9.26 1.56 11.58
C THR A 46 8.62 0.23 11.20
N GLN A 47 9.39 -0.83 10.98
CA GLN A 47 8.82 -2.14 10.69
C GLN A 47 7.94 -2.67 11.83
N GLN A 48 8.35 -2.46 13.09
CA GLN A 48 7.55 -2.88 14.23
C GLN A 48 6.27 -2.05 14.41
N ASP A 49 6.30 -0.76 14.06
CA ASP A 49 5.14 0.11 14.18
C ASP A 49 4.09 -0.12 13.06
N PHE A 50 4.51 -0.55 11.85
CA PHE A 50 3.62 -0.63 10.68
C PHE A 50 3.36 -2.03 10.13
N ASN A 51 4.21 -3.04 10.42
CA ASN A 51 4.13 -4.39 9.82
C ASN A 51 4.03 -5.51 10.87
N SER A 52 3.56 -5.20 12.08
CA SER A 52 3.41 -6.17 13.18
C SER A 52 2.31 -7.21 12.96
#